data_AF-A0A357AZK5-F1
#
_entry.id   AF-A0A357AZK5-F1
#
_cell.length_a   1.000
_cell.length_b   1.000
_cell.length_c   1.000
_cell.angle_alpha   90.00
_cell.angle_beta   90.00
_cell.angle_gamma   90.00
#
_symmetry.space_group_name_H-M   'P 1'
#
loop_
_entity.id
_entity.type
_entity.pdbx_description
1 polymer ?
#
loop_
_entity_poly.entity_id
_entity_poly.type
_entity_poly.pdbx_seq_one_letter_code
_entity_poly.pdbx_strand_id
1 'polypeptide(L)'
;MDENKFTFENKEYKQAYRHTTSHILAQAVKRLYPDTKLAIGPAIEDGFYYDLDSETVFTPEILEKLEEEMKRICKEKLPLERFELPRAEA
;
A
#
# COMPACT_ATOMS: atom_id res chain seq x y z
N MET A 1 -19.73 -22.13 -10.00
CA MET A 1 -19.03 -21.00 -9.36
C MET A 1 -17.56 -21.31 -9.52
N ASP A 2 -16.76 -20.41 -10.11
CA ASP A 2 -15.31 -20.64 -10.23
C ASP A 2 -14.69 -20.67 -8.82
N GLU A 3 -14.28 -21.85 -8.38
CA GLU A 3 -13.79 -22.13 -7.02
C GLU A 3 -12.55 -21.29 -6.64
N ASN A 4 -11.90 -20.65 -7.61
CA ASN A 4 -10.66 -19.89 -7.42
C ASN A 4 -10.77 -18.40 -7.76
N LYS A 5 -11.98 -17.81 -7.76
CA LYS A 5 -12.13 -16.40 -8.12
C LYS A 5 -11.34 -15.47 -7.18
N PHE A 6 -11.43 -15.65 -5.87
CA PHE A 6 -10.86 -14.73 -4.86
C PHE A 6 -9.57 -15.23 -4.21
N THR A 7 -8.77 -16.00 -4.95
CA THR A 7 -7.51 -16.57 -4.42
C THR A 7 -6.31 -15.79 -4.91
N PHE A 8 -5.18 -15.94 -4.22
CA PHE A 8 -3.93 -15.33 -4.63
C PHE A 8 -3.44 -15.87 -5.98
N GLU A 9 -3.80 -17.10 -6.37
CA GLU A 9 -3.39 -17.68 -7.66
C GLU A 9 -4.07 -17.03 -8.86
N ASN A 10 -5.23 -16.38 -8.64
CA ASN A 10 -5.87 -15.61 -9.69
C ASN A 10 -5.05 -14.34 -9.99
N LYS A 11 -4.66 -14.15 -11.26
CA LYS A 11 -3.83 -13.03 -11.70
C LYS A 11 -4.42 -11.66 -11.34
N GLU A 12 -5.72 -11.46 -11.51
CA GLU A 12 -6.39 -10.18 -11.23
C GLU A 12 -6.37 -9.87 -9.73
N TYR A 13 -6.69 -10.86 -8.90
CA TYR A 13 -6.71 -10.69 -7.45
C TYR A 13 -5.31 -10.63 -6.84
N LYS A 14 -4.32 -11.29 -7.46
CA LYS A 14 -2.89 -11.11 -7.13
C LYS A 14 -2.45 -9.66 -7.35
N GLN A 15 -2.89 -9.04 -8.45
CA GLN A 15 -2.63 -7.63 -8.74
C GLN A 15 -3.34 -6.71 -7.75
N ALA A 16 -4.62 -6.95 -7.45
CA ALA A 16 -5.37 -6.19 -6.45
C ALA A 16 -4.75 -6.30 -5.04
N TYR A 17 -4.31 -7.50 -4.66
CA TYR A 17 -3.60 -7.74 -3.40
C TYR A 17 -2.33 -6.90 -3.33
N ARG A 18 -1.47 -6.97 -4.34
CA ARG A 18 -0.22 -6.19 -4.40
C ARG A 18 -0.46 -4.69 -4.40
N HIS A 19 -1.50 -4.21 -5.08
CA HIS A 19 -1.87 -2.80 -5.09
C HIS A 19 -2.35 -2.35 -3.70
N THR A 20 -3.13 -3.18 -3.01
CA THR A 20 -3.52 -2.89 -1.62
C THR A 20 -2.30 -2.86 -0.70
N THR A 21 -1.30 -3.73 -0.92
CA THR A 21 -0.03 -3.70 -0.17
C THR A 21 0.75 -2.39 -0.39
N SER A 22 0.72 -1.82 -1.61
CA SER A 22 1.37 -0.51 -1.84
C SER A 22 0.67 0.62 -1.06
N HIS A 23 -0.66 0.58 -0.93
CA HIS A 23 -1.39 1.51 -0.06
C HIS A 23 -1.02 1.35 1.42
N ILE A 24 -0.80 0.13 1.89
CA ILE A 24 -0.35 -0.13 3.28
C ILE A 24 1.05 0.45 3.51
N LEU A 25 1.97 0.36 2.54
CA LEU A 25 3.27 1.04 2.61
C LEU A 25 3.09 2.56 2.70
N ALA A 26 2.26 3.15 1.85
CA ALA A 26 1.98 4.58 1.92
C ALA A 26 1.40 5.00 3.28
N GLN A 27 0.47 4.23 3.85
CA GLN A 27 -0.06 4.51 5.18
C GLN A 27 1.01 4.40 6.27
N ALA A 28 1.88 3.39 6.22
CA ALA A 28 3.00 3.25 7.15
C ALA A 28 3.96 4.44 7.06
N VAL A 29 4.30 4.87 5.84
CA VAL A 29 5.10 6.08 5.59
C VAL A 29 4.42 7.29 6.20
N LYS A 30 3.12 7.53 5.98
CA LYS A 30 2.42 8.68 6.57
C LYS A 30 2.31 8.65 8.09
N ARG A 31 2.33 7.46 8.72
CA ARG A 31 2.33 7.32 10.18
C ARG A 31 3.69 7.66 10.79
N LEU A 32 4.79 7.24 10.15
CA LEU A 32 6.15 7.43 10.68
C LEU A 32 6.83 8.71 10.19
N TYR A 33 6.49 9.13 8.96
CA TYR A 33 7.06 10.25 8.22
C TYR A 33 5.92 11.10 7.62
N PRO A 34 5.18 11.84 8.46
CA PRO A 34 3.95 12.53 8.07
C PRO A 34 4.15 13.62 7.02
N ASP A 35 5.36 14.14 6.84
CA ASP A 35 5.65 15.18 5.86
C ASP A 35 5.97 14.63 4.46
N THR A 36 6.21 13.31 4.33
CA THR A 36 6.45 12.67 3.03
C THR A 36 5.22 12.81 2.12
N LYS A 37 5.47 13.20 0.87
CA LYS A 37 4.46 13.26 -0.18
C LYS A 37 4.43 11.95 -0.96
N LEU A 38 3.21 11.48 -1.21
CA LEU A 38 2.94 10.26 -1.96
C LEU A 38 2.75 10.61 -3.44
N ALA A 39 3.47 9.93 -4.34
CA ALA A 39 3.31 10.12 -5.78
C ALA A 39 2.49 8.98 -6.43
N ILE A 40 3.13 7.86 -6.76
CA ILE A 40 2.49 6.71 -7.43
C ILE A 40 2.94 5.40 -6.78
N GLY A 41 2.05 4.41 -6.71
CA GLY A 41 2.37 3.10 -6.13
C GLY A 41 1.68 1.93 -6.82
N PRO A 42 2.05 1.59 -8.07
CA PRO A 42 1.39 0.54 -8.82
C PRO A 42 1.81 -0.87 -8.36
N ALA A 43 0.93 -1.84 -8.59
CA ALA A 43 1.32 -3.24 -8.60
C ALA A 43 2.09 -3.58 -9.89
N ILE A 44 3.05 -4.50 -9.79
CA ILE A 44 3.86 -4.99 -10.90
C ILE A 44 3.83 -6.54 -10.94
N GLU A 45 4.55 -7.13 -11.90
CA GLU A 45 4.53 -8.59 -12.14
C GLU A 45 4.96 -9.43 -10.94
N ASP A 46 5.90 -8.94 -10.12
CA ASP A 46 6.44 -9.68 -8.98
C ASP A 46 6.22 -9.01 -7.63
N GLY A 47 5.57 -7.85 -7.59
CA GLY A 47 5.40 -7.09 -6.36
C GLY A 47 4.69 -5.76 -6.58
N PHE A 48 5.21 -4.72 -5.94
CA PHE A 48 4.77 -3.33 -6.06
C PHE A 48 5.96 -2.42 -5.75
N TYR A 49 5.86 -1.15 -6.12
CA TYR A 49 6.74 -0.09 -5.62
C TYR A 49 5.92 1.12 -5.22
N TYR A 50 6.57 2.11 -4.60
CA TYR A 50 5.95 3.40 -4.31
C TYR A 50 6.99 4.52 -4.46
N ASP A 51 6.67 5.52 -5.27
CA ASP A 51 7.47 6.74 -5.44
C ASP A 51 7.07 7.77 -4.37
N LEU A 52 8.07 8.28 -3.64
CA LEU A 52 7.90 9.17 -2.50
C LEU A 52 8.77 10.40 -2.68
N ASP A 53 8.21 11.59 -2.42
CA ASP A 53 8.97 12.83 -2.25
C ASP A 53 9.13 13.10 -0.75
N SER A 54 10.36 12.95 -0.25
CA SER A 54 10.70 13.01 1.17
C SER A 54 12.08 13.63 1.37
N GLU A 55 12.22 14.44 2.42
CA GLU A 55 13.54 14.86 2.91
C GLU A 55 14.27 13.72 3.63
N THR A 56 13.53 12.72 4.13
CA THR A 56 14.11 11.55 4.79
C THR A 56 14.66 10.58 3.76
N VAL A 57 15.94 10.25 3.89
CA VAL A 57 16.58 9.18 3.11
C VAL A 57 16.20 7.83 3.70
N PHE A 58 15.57 6.97 2.90
CA PHE A 58 15.16 5.63 3.32
C PHE A 58 16.37 4.67 3.32
N THR A 59 16.93 4.42 4.50
CA THR A 59 17.98 3.43 4.72
C THR A 59 17.40 2.04 5.02
N PRO A 60 18.18 0.95 4.95
CA PRO A 60 17.70 -0.39 5.30
C PRO A 60 17.02 -0.48 6.67
N GLU A 61 17.55 0.21 7.68
CA GLU A 61 16.99 0.23 9.04
C GLU A 61 15.63 0.94 9.10
N ILE A 62 15.42 1.93 8.23
CA ILE A 62 14.11 2.57 8.09
C ILE A 62 13.13 1.65 7.35
N LEU A 63 13.60 0.91 6.34
CA LEU A 63 12.77 -0.07 5.65
C LEU A 63 12.28 -1.17 6.62
N GLU A 64 13.11 -1.61 7.56
CA GLU A 64 12.70 -2.55 8.61
C GLU A 64 11.57 -1.97 9.48
N LYS A 65 11.69 -0.71 9.92
CA LYS A 65 10.64 -0.03 10.69
C LYS A 65 9.34 0.14 9.90
N LEU A 66 9.45 0.45 8.60
CA LEU A 66 8.29 0.54 7.73
C LEU A 66 7.61 -0.83 7.59
N GLU A 67 8.37 -1.92 7.42
CA GLU A 67 7.81 -3.27 7.34
C GLU A 67 7.10 -3.68 8.64
N GLU A 68 7.67 -3.35 9.80
CA GLU A 68 7.02 -3.56 11.10
C GLU A 68 5.69 -2.80 11.21
N GLU A 69 5.67 -1.53 10.80
CA GLU A 69 4.46 -0.72 10.82
C GLU A 69 3.41 -1.23 9.83
N MET A 70 3.82 -1.67 8.63
CA MET A 70 2.93 -2.33 7.66
C MET A 70 2.29 -3.58 8.27
N LYS A 71 3.08 -4.43 8.95
CA LYS A 71 2.55 -5.61 9.66
C LYS A 71 1.58 -5.22 10.77
N ARG A 72 1.81 -4.11 11.46
CA ARG A 72 0.87 -3.58 12.49
C ARG A 72 -0.45 -3.16 11.85
N ILE A 73 -0.41 -2.38 10.77
CA ILE A 73 -1.60 -1.95 10.01
C ILE A 73 -2.42 -3.17 9.56
N CYS A 74 -1.78 -4.20 9.01
CA CYS A 74 -2.48 -5.44 8.62
C CYS A 74 -3.20 -6.11 9.79
N LYS A 75 -2.63 -6.08 11.00
CA LYS A 75 -3.23 -6.68 12.21
C LYS A 75 -4.40 -5.88 12.76
N GLU A 76 -4.47 -4.58 12.49
CA GLU A 76 -5.58 -3.71 12.90
C GLU A 76 -6.89 -4.07 12.19
N LYS A 77 -6.83 -4.77 11.04
CA LYS A 77 -8.00 -5.18 10.25
C LYS A 77 -8.95 -4.00 9.96
N LEU A 78 -8.36 -2.87 9.60
CA LEU A 78 -9.12 -1.67 9.26
C LEU A 78 -10.05 -1.96 8.06
N PRO A 79 -11.30 -1.45 8.08
CA PRO A 79 -12.17 -1.55 6.92
C PRO A 79 -11.58 -0.76 5.75
N LEU A 80 -11.66 -1.33 4.55
CA LEU A 80 -11.33 -0.63 3.31
C LEU A 80 -12.63 -0.14 2.67
N GLU A 81 -12.83 1.18 2.66
CA GLU A 81 -14.02 1.81 2.12
C GLU A 81 -13.68 2.57 0.84
N ARG A 82 -14.43 2.29 -0.23
CA ARG A 82 -14.37 3.05 -1.48
C ARG A 82 -15.54 4.02 -1.51
N PHE A 83 -15.23 5.30 -1.72
CA PHE A 83 -16.21 6.34 -1.97
C PHE A 83 -15.78 7.18 -3.18
N GLU A 84 -16.69 8.00 -3.68
CA GLU A 84 -16.47 8.87 -4.82
C GLU A 84 -16.61 10.31 -4.36
N LEU A 85 -15.67 11.16 -4.76
CA LEU A 85 -15.70 12.59 -4.52
C LEU A 85 -15.73 13.35 -5.85
N PRO A 86 -16.35 14.54 -5.89
CA PRO A 86 -16.10 15.50 -6.96
C PRO A 86 -14.60 15.81 -7.06
N ARG A 87 -14.10 16.02 -8.28
CA ARG A 87 -12.67 16.31 -8.51
C ARG A 87 -12.10 17.45 -7.67
N ALA A 88 -12.91 18.43 -7.29
CA ALA A 88 -12.49 19.58 -6.49
C ALA A 88 -12.29 19.25 -5.00
N GLU A 89 -12.84 18.13 -4.52
CA GLU A 89 -12.76 17.67 -3.13
C GLU A 89 -11.79 16.50 -2.94
N ALA A 90 -11.27 15.95 -4.05
CA ALA A 90 -10.32 14.84 -4.08
C ALA A 90 -8.87 15.28 -3.87
#